data_AF-A0A380BMT4-F1
#
_entry.id   AF-A0A380BMT4-F1
#
_cell.length_a   1.000
_cell.length_b   1.000
_cell.length_c   1.000
_cell.angle_alpha   90.00
_cell.angle_beta   90.00
_cell.angle_gamma   90.00
#
_symmetry.space_group_name_H-M   'P 1'
#
loop_
_entity.id
_entity.type
_entity.pdbx_description
1 polymer ?
#
loop_
_entity_poly.entity_id
_entity_poly.type
_entity_poly.pdbx_seq_one_letter_code
_entity_poly.pdbx_strand_id
1 'polypeptide(L)'
;MLAYKYLIQDGNSYKLKSFISFFHIIIVAWWLIGAAIVIYSDHFKTGVSIIVLTSLMLALVFIRLSKTRIFPQDRKFKIDTGVRGQAPLSYSFSEIERLEIYVIKWIFGIPIHVTLYVRFGSADKTKRF
;
A
#
# COMPACT_ATOMS: atom_id res chain seq x y z
N MET A 1 -10.08 -10.11 19.72
CA MET A 1 -10.88 -9.93 18.47
C MET A 1 -10.54 -8.65 17.68
N LEU A 2 -9.33 -8.06 17.82
CA LEU A 2 -8.94 -6.83 17.08
C LEU A 2 -8.05 -7.08 15.85
N ALA A 3 -7.37 -8.24 15.77
CA ALA A 3 -6.37 -8.54 14.74
C ALA A 3 -6.93 -8.63 13.31
N TYR A 4 -8.21 -9.00 13.16
CA TYR A 4 -8.84 -9.17 11.84
C TYR A 4 -9.45 -7.88 11.27
N LYS A 5 -9.50 -6.78 12.02
CA LYS A 5 -10.18 -5.53 11.62
C LYS A 5 -9.62 -4.91 10.33
N TYR A 6 -8.36 -5.21 10.01
CA TYR A 6 -7.65 -4.68 8.85
C TYR A 6 -7.46 -5.71 7.73
N LEU A 7 -8.08 -6.88 7.86
CA LEU A 7 -8.13 -7.91 6.82
C LEU A 7 -9.49 -7.85 6.14
N ILE A 8 -9.48 -7.75 4.82
CA ILE A 8 -10.68 -7.79 3.97
C ILE A 8 -10.70 -9.16 3.29
N GLN A 9 -11.82 -9.87 3.39
CA GLN A 9 -12.01 -11.12 2.68
C GLN A 9 -12.13 -10.86 1.17
N ASP A 10 -11.40 -11.62 0.38
CA ASP A 10 -11.34 -11.59 -1.08
C ASP A 10 -11.42 -13.03 -1.60
N GLY A 11 -12.66 -13.53 -1.72
CA GLY A 11 -12.94 -14.94 -2.01
C GLY A 11 -12.38 -15.87 -0.91
N ASN A 12 -11.50 -16.79 -1.30
CA ASN A 12 -10.81 -17.72 -0.39
C ASN A 12 -9.53 -17.13 0.23
N SER A 13 -9.23 -15.85 -0.03
CA SER A 13 -8.05 -15.16 0.47
C SER A 13 -8.41 -13.96 1.33
N TYR A 14 -7.46 -13.45 2.09
CA TYR A 14 -7.58 -12.19 2.81
C TYR A 14 -6.54 -11.20 2.28
N LYS A 15 -6.99 -9.97 2.02
CA LYS A 15 -6.15 -8.83 1.65
C LYS A 15 -6.02 -7.89 2.84
N LEU A 16 -4.90 -7.17 2.93
CA LEU A 16 -4.82 -6.02 3.83
C LEU A 16 -5.73 -4.91 3.32
N LYS A 17 -6.46 -4.28 4.24
CA LYS A 17 -7.19 -3.05 3.97
C LYS A 17 -6.19 -1.96 3.61
N SER A 18 -6.23 -1.51 2.36
CA SER A 18 -5.49 -0.33 1.93
C SER A 18 -6.19 0.91 2.47
N PHE A 19 -5.42 1.81 3.07
CA PHE A 19 -5.91 3.10 3.52
C PHE A 19 -5.39 4.19 2.59
N ILE A 20 -6.20 5.24 2.42
CA ILE A 20 -5.75 6.45 1.74
C ILE A 20 -4.57 7.00 2.55
N SER A 21 -3.36 6.76 2.05
CA SER A 21 -2.15 7.33 2.66
C SER A 21 -2.27 8.84 2.69
N PHE A 22 -1.76 9.48 3.75
CA PHE A 22 -1.64 10.94 3.87
C PHE A 22 -1.02 11.58 2.62
N PHE A 23 -0.16 10.84 1.94
CA PHE A 23 0.41 11.23 0.65
C PHE A 23 -0.64 11.52 -0.43
N HIS A 24 -1.73 10.74 -0.50
CA HIS A 24 -2.83 10.99 -1.44
C HIS A 24 -3.54 12.30 -1.11
N ILE A 25 -3.74 12.60 0.17
CA ILE A 25 -4.38 13.86 0.62
C ILE A 25 -3.52 15.05 0.23
N ILE A 26 -2.20 14.97 0.47
CA ILE A 26 -1.24 16.00 0.07
C ILE A 26 -1.27 16.21 -1.45
N ILE A 27 -1.24 15.13 -2.24
CA ILE A 27 -1.28 15.22 -3.71
C ILE A 27 -2.56 15.92 -4.18
N VAL A 28 -3.72 15.55 -3.65
CA VAL A 28 -5.00 16.17 -4.01
C VAL A 28 -5.02 17.65 -3.65
N ALA A 29 -4.50 18.02 -2.47
CA ALA A 29 -4.40 19.43 -2.07
C ALA A 29 -3.52 20.23 -3.05
N TRP A 30 -2.36 19.70 -3.44
CA TRP A 30 -1.50 20.35 -4.43
C TRP A 30 -2.15 20.45 -5.82
N TRP A 31 -2.92 19.45 -6.21
CA TRP A 31 -3.68 19.48 -7.45
C TRP A 31 -4.70 20.62 -7.45
N LEU A 32 -5.43 20.80 -6.34
CA LEU A 32 -6.38 21.91 -6.16
C LEU A 32 -5.69 23.28 -6.16
N ILE A 33 -4.51 23.39 -5.53
CA ILE A 33 -3.69 24.62 -5.59
C ILE A 33 -3.30 24.92 -7.03
N GLY A 34 -2.86 23.92 -7.79
CA GLY A 34 -2.55 24.06 -9.21
C GLY A 34 -3.76 24.56 -10.01
N ALA A 35 -4.95 24.00 -9.77
CA ALA A 35 -6.19 24.44 -10.41
C ALA A 35 -6.55 25.89 -10.05
N ALA A 36 -6.39 26.29 -8.79
CA ALA A 36 -6.61 27.66 -8.35
C ALA A 36 -5.65 28.65 -9.04
N ILE A 37 -4.37 28.28 -9.20
CA ILE A 37 -3.39 29.11 -9.92
C ILE A 37 -3.79 29.26 -11.39
N VAL A 38 -4.29 28.20 -12.04
CA VAL A 38 -4.76 28.28 -13.44
C VAL A 38 -5.95 29.24 -13.59
N ILE A 39 -6.89 29.24 -12.64
CA ILE A 39 -8.13 30.03 -12.73
C ILE A 39 -7.91 31.48 -12.32
N TYR A 40 -7.13 31.73 -11.26
CA TYR A 40 -7.08 33.01 -10.57
C TYR A 40 -5.75 33.77 -10.70
N SER A 41 -4.77 33.24 -11.44
CA SER A 41 -3.46 33.88 -11.60
C SER A 41 -3.02 33.93 -13.06
N ASP A 42 -2.22 34.94 -13.39
CA ASP A 42 -1.51 35.03 -14.68
C ASP A 42 -0.40 33.96 -14.83
N HIS A 43 -0.14 33.17 -13.78
CA HIS A 43 0.84 32.10 -13.76
C HIS A 43 0.30 30.76 -14.31
N PHE A 44 -0.41 30.81 -15.44
CA PHE A 44 -1.02 29.63 -16.08
C PHE A 44 -0.04 28.47 -16.26
N LYS A 45 1.18 28.75 -16.76
CA LYS A 45 2.23 27.73 -16.97
C LYS A 45 2.62 27.01 -15.67
N THR A 46 2.67 27.75 -14.56
CA THR A 46 3.01 27.22 -13.23
C THR A 46 1.87 26.36 -12.68
N GLY A 47 0.62 26.80 -12.83
CA GLY A 47 -0.54 26.02 -12.41
C GLY A 47 -0.62 24.69 -13.16
N VAL A 48 -0.45 24.71 -14.49
CA VAL A 48 -0.43 23.49 -15.32
C VAL A 48 0.72 22.56 -14.94
N SER A 49 1.93 23.07 -14.68
CA SER A 49 3.06 22.20 -14.32
C SER A 49 2.84 21.49 -12.99
N ILE A 50 2.26 22.17 -11.99
CA ILE A 50 1.88 21.58 -10.70
C ILE A 50 0.83 20.47 -10.90
N ILE A 51 -0.21 20.71 -11.70
CA ILE A 51 -1.26 19.73 -12.01
C ILE A 51 -0.67 18.49 -12.68
N VAL A 52 0.19 18.68 -13.69
CA VAL A 52 0.80 17.56 -14.43
C VAL A 52 1.70 16.74 -13.50
N LEU A 53 2.54 17.41 -12.71
CA LEU A 53 3.44 16.74 -11.76
C LEU A 53 2.67 15.94 -10.72
N THR A 54 1.68 16.55 -10.07
CA THR A 54 0.85 15.89 -9.05
C THR A 54 0.05 14.72 -9.63
N SER A 55 -0.46 14.85 -10.86
CA SER A 55 -1.14 13.75 -11.55
C SER A 55 -0.20 12.58 -11.86
N LEU A 56 1.03 12.87 -12.30
CA LEU A 56 2.05 11.84 -12.52
C LEU A 56 2.42 11.13 -11.20
N MET A 57 2.63 11.89 -10.13
CA MET A 57 2.89 11.31 -8.80
C MET A 57 1.74 10.41 -8.33
N LEU A 58 0.50 10.84 -8.54
CA LEU A 58 -0.68 10.04 -8.23
C LEU A 58 -0.68 8.72 -9.02
N ALA A 59 -0.43 8.77 -10.33
CA ALA A 59 -0.35 7.59 -11.17
C ALA A 59 0.73 6.60 -10.68
N LEU A 60 1.91 7.09 -10.31
CA LEU A 60 3.00 6.25 -9.79
C LEU A 60 2.65 5.55 -8.48
N VAL A 61 1.91 6.22 -7.59
CA VAL A 61 1.44 5.62 -6.32
C VAL A 61 0.45 4.48 -6.59
N PHE A 62 -0.43 4.62 -7.58
CA PHE A 62 -1.40 3.56 -7.90
C PHE A 62 -0.78 2.34 -8.59
N ILE A 63 0.31 2.50 -9.36
CA ILE A 63 0.89 1.43 -10.18
C ILE A 63 1.67 0.38 -9.36
N ARG A 64 2.18 0.72 -8.17
CA ARG A 64 3.22 -0.09 -7.47
C ARG A 64 2.90 -0.55 -6.05
N LEU A 65 1.65 -0.78 -5.67
CA LEU A 65 1.41 -1.48 -4.40
C LEU A 65 1.64 -2.98 -4.57
N SER A 66 2.71 -3.47 -3.94
CA SER A 66 2.86 -4.90 -3.65
C SER A 66 1.61 -5.39 -2.93
N LYS A 67 1.05 -6.51 -3.39
CA LYS A 67 -0.21 -7.06 -2.86
C LYS A 67 0.08 -8.33 -2.10
N THR A 68 0.14 -8.24 -0.78
CA THR A 68 0.18 -9.41 0.08
C THR A 68 -1.21 -10.00 0.21
N ARG A 69 -1.32 -11.31 0.00
CA ARG A 69 -2.55 -12.08 0.19
C ARG A 69 -2.30 -13.27 1.12
N ILE A 70 -3.27 -13.53 1.98
CA ILE A 70 -3.25 -14.62 2.95
C ILE A 70 -4.25 -15.68 2.51
N PHE A 71 -3.84 -16.94 2.42
CA PHE A 71 -4.71 -18.07 2.10
C PHE A 71 -4.76 -19.01 3.31
N PRO A 72 -5.69 -18.81 4.26
CA PRO A 72 -5.71 -19.59 5.50
C PRO A 72 -6.08 -21.06 5.27
N GLN A 73 -6.94 -21.35 4.30
CA GLN A 73 -7.34 -22.73 3.95
C GLN A 73 -6.12 -23.54 3.48
N ASP A 74 -5.27 -22.91 2.66
CA ASP A 74 -4.05 -23.53 2.12
C ASP A 74 -2.84 -23.40 3.06
N ARG A 75 -2.98 -22.72 4.20
CA ARG A 75 -1.91 -22.34 5.13
C ARG A 75 -0.71 -21.68 4.44
N LYS A 76 -0.98 -20.77 3.50
CA LYS A 76 0.04 -20.11 2.67
C LYS A 76 -0.12 -18.59 2.61
N PHE A 77 1.00 -17.89 2.49
CA PHE A 77 1.09 -16.47 2.16
C PHE A 77 1.59 -16.30 0.74
N LYS A 78 0.99 -15.39 -0.02
CA LYS A 78 1.50 -14.98 -1.33
C LYS A 78 1.83 -13.49 -1.30
N ILE A 79 3.05 -13.15 -1.67
CA ILE A 79 3.52 -11.77 -1.79
C ILE A 79 3.72 -11.51 -3.27
N ASP A 80 2.84 -10.70 -3.84
CA ASP A 80 3.08 -10.12 -5.16
C ASP A 80 4.06 -8.95 -5.00
N THR A 81 5.30 -9.15 -5.44
CA THR A 81 6.38 -8.16 -5.37
C THR A 81 6.20 -7.01 -6.37
N GLY A 82 5.22 -7.11 -7.29
CA GLY A 82 4.99 -6.12 -8.33
C GLY A 82 6.09 -6.10 -9.41
N VAL A 83 7.00 -7.08 -9.40
CA VAL A 83 8.03 -7.22 -10.44
C VAL A 83 7.41 -7.90 -11.66
N ARG A 84 7.42 -7.17 -12.78
CA ARG A 84 6.82 -7.64 -14.04
C ARG A 84 7.43 -8.98 -14.46
N GLY A 85 6.59 -9.99 -14.67
CA GLY A 85 6.99 -11.32 -15.14
C GLY A 85 7.47 -12.27 -14.03
N GLN A 86 7.47 -11.86 -12.76
CA GLN A 86 7.74 -12.76 -11.64
C GLN A 86 6.43 -13.29 -11.06
N ALA A 87 6.41 -14.58 -10.78
CA ALA A 87 5.32 -15.18 -10.03
C ALA A 87 5.34 -14.67 -8.57
N PRO A 88 4.16 -14.50 -7.93
CA PRO A 88 4.10 -14.13 -6.52
C PRO A 88 4.88 -15.12 -5.66
N LEU A 89 5.70 -14.60 -4.75
CA LEU A 89 6.43 -15.42 -3.79
C LEU A 89 5.43 -16.10 -2.86
N SER A 90 5.55 -17.42 -2.71
CA SER A 90 4.64 -18.20 -1.87
C SER A 90 5.41 -18.79 -0.68
N TYR A 91 4.92 -18.54 0.52
CA TYR A 91 5.50 -19.02 1.78
C TYR A 91 4.48 -19.85 2.54
N SER A 92 4.90 -20.95 3.16
CA SER A 92 4.06 -21.73 4.07
C SER A 92 3.97 -21.06 5.44
N PHE A 93 2.85 -21.21 6.15
CA PHE A 93 2.72 -20.73 7.54
C PHE A 93 3.76 -21.38 8.46
N SER A 94 4.21 -22.60 8.15
CA SER A 94 5.24 -23.31 8.91
C SER A 94 6.62 -22.63 8.86
N GLU A 95 6.86 -21.79 7.86
CA GLU A 95 8.11 -21.04 7.70
C GLU A 95 8.08 -19.70 8.46
N ILE A 96 6.90 -19.30 8.97
CA ILE A 96 6.65 -18.02 9.61
C ILE A 96 6.65 -18.23 11.12
N GLU A 97 7.60 -17.57 11.79
CA GLU A 97 7.72 -17.58 13.24
C GLU A 97 6.72 -16.63 13.89
N ARG A 98 6.52 -15.45 13.28
CA ARG A 98 5.63 -14.42 13.82
C ARG A 98 5.05 -13.56 12.70
N LEU A 99 3.79 -13.20 12.84
CA LEU A 99 3.09 -12.33 11.91
C LEU A 99 2.39 -11.21 12.67
N GLU A 100 2.70 -9.97 12.32
CA GLU A 100 2.20 -8.78 13.00
C GLU A 100 1.66 -7.78 11.97
N ILE A 101 0.47 -7.25 12.24
CA ILE A 101 -0.08 -6.14 11.46
C ILE A 101 0.29 -4.85 12.18
N TYR A 102 1.10 -4.03 11.52
CA TYR A 102 1.44 -2.71 12.01
C TYR A 102 0.50 -1.68 11.38
N VAL A 103 -0.06 -0.80 12.21
CA VAL A 103 -1.01 0.23 11.79
C VAL A 103 -0.46 1.58 12.20
N ILE A 104 -0.08 2.40 11.24
CA ILE A 104 0.27 3.80 11.47
C ILE A 104 -1.03 4.60 11.52
N LYS A 105 -1.25 5.31 12.62
CA LYS A 105 -2.42 6.16 12.84
C LYS A 105 -1.99 7.62 12.92
N TRP A 106 -2.86 8.51 12.45
CA TRP A 106 -2.66 9.96 12.57
C TRP A 106 -3.20 10.49 13.89
N ILE A 107 -3.07 11.81 14.07
CA ILE A 107 -3.79 12.56 15.10
C ILE A 107 -5.29 12.27 14.91
N PHE A 108 -5.98 11.95 16.01
CA PHE A 108 -7.37 11.42 16.08
C PHE A 108 -7.56 9.92 15.78
N GLY A 109 -6.49 9.13 15.67
CA GLY A 109 -6.60 7.66 15.62
C GLY A 109 -7.05 7.07 14.28
N ILE A 110 -7.07 7.89 13.22
CA ILE A 110 -7.40 7.47 11.86
C ILE A 110 -6.22 6.67 11.28
N PRO A 111 -6.41 5.40 10.86
CA PRO A 111 -5.36 4.61 10.24
C PRO A 111 -5.00 5.17 8.85
N ILE A 112 -3.73 5.51 8.66
CA ILE A 112 -3.18 6.10 7.43
C ILE A 112 -2.49 5.03 6.59
N HIS A 113 -1.88 4.06 7.26
CA HIS A 113 -1.10 3.02 6.63
C HIS A 113 -1.19 1.74 7.45
N VAL A 114 -1.32 0.62 6.75
CA VAL A 114 -1.29 -0.71 7.37
C VAL A 114 -0.29 -1.56 6.61
N THR A 115 0.65 -2.13 7.35
CA THR A 115 1.72 -2.98 6.84
C THR A 115 1.64 -4.33 7.52
N LEU A 116 1.91 -5.40 6.76
CA LEU A 116 2.08 -6.73 7.32
C LEU A 116 3.56 -7.01 7.51
N TYR A 117 3.98 -7.19 8.76
CA TYR A 117 5.31 -7.66 9.11
C TYR A 117 5.29 -9.18 9.31
N VAL A 118 6.17 -9.86 8.60
CA VAL A 118 6.35 -11.31 8.68
C VAL A 118 7.77 -11.58 9.13
N ARG A 119 7.92 -12.27 10.26
CA ARG A 119 9.20 -12.78 10.74
C ARG A 119 9.28 -14.25 10.36
N PHE A 120 10.26 -14.57 9.52
CA PHE A 120 10.54 -15.95 9.12
C PHE A 120 11.45 -16.63 10.15
N GLY A 121 11.08 -17.85 10.54
CA GLY A 121 11.91 -18.69 11.40
C GLY A 121 13.26 -18.96 10.76
N SER A 122 14.31 -19.16 11.57
CA SER A 122 15.72 -19.16 11.16
C SER A 122 16.14 -20.22 10.12
N ALA A 123 15.22 -21.05 9.60
CA ALA A 123 15.55 -22.23 8.82
C ALA A 123 15.92 -21.98 7.35
N ASP A 124 15.50 -20.87 6.73
CA ASP A 124 15.93 -20.60 5.35
C ASP A 124 16.05 -19.09 5.04
N LYS A 125 17.28 -18.65 4.79
CA LYS A 125 17.64 -17.24 4.50
C LYS A 125 17.77 -16.96 3.01
N THR A 126 17.70 -17.98 2.16
CA THR A 126 18.01 -17.89 0.72
C THR A 126 16.86 -17.30 -0.12
N LYS A 127 15.63 -17.26 0.41
CA LYS A 127 14.43 -16.74 -0.28
C LYS A 127 13.93 -15.38 0.23
N ARG A 128 14.75 -14.66 1.00
CA ARG A 128 14.35 -13.40 1.66
C ARG A 128 14.73 -12.19 0.79
N PHE A 129 13.72 -11.47 0.30
CA PHE A 129 13.86 -10.15 -0.34
C PHE A 129 12.87 -9.17 0.29
#